data_AF-A0AA43D4Q4-F1
#
_entry.id   AF-A0AA43D4Q4-F1
#
_cell.length_a   1.000
_cell.length_b   1.000
_cell.length_c   1.000
_cell.angle_alpha   90.00
_cell.angle_beta   90.00
_cell.angle_gamma   90.00
#
_symmetry.space_group_name_H-M   'P 1'
#
loop_
_entity.id
_entity.type
_entity.pdbx_description
1 polymer ?
#
loop_
_entity_poly.entity_id
_entity_poly.type
_entity_poly.pdbx_seq_one_letter_code
_entity_poly.pdbx_strand_id
1 'polypeptide(L)'
;YRQLKEVYDVVLNIQDEDKAVANFWDCNPFAVTYSGHMAIGLKKISPGGHWMGIAGIACKKADVSLDSAILIHTMVALTLHDAFISCWQEKYASDRIRPETAINKMIDPSWRPILQTPPFPEYTSGHSVASASAAVVLTFLLGDNFSFTDTSEIYFGLPARDFNSFYEASDEAAISRLYGGIHFRDACEDGIVQGKRVGKFALSSMFGIQQE
;
A
#
# COMPACT_ATOMS: atom_id res chain seq x y z
N TYR A 1 16.29 2.15 -17.46
CA TYR A 1 16.25 3.56 -17.89
C TYR A 1 14.83 4.08 -18.13
N ARG A 2 13.99 3.46 -18.99
CA ARG A 2 12.60 3.93 -19.22
C ARG A 2 11.78 4.13 -17.93
N GLN A 3 11.75 3.12 -17.05
CA GLN A 3 11.05 3.20 -15.76
C GLN A 3 11.61 4.30 -14.84
N LEU A 4 12.92 4.54 -14.88
CA LEU A 4 13.57 5.62 -14.10
C LEU A 4 13.11 7.00 -14.58
N LYS A 5 13.06 7.19 -15.90
CA LYS A 5 12.58 8.43 -16.50
C LYS A 5 11.10 8.66 -16.20
N GLU A 6 10.29 7.60 -16.19
CA GLU A 6 8.89 7.69 -15.80
C GLU A 6 8.71 8.23 -14.37
N VAL A 7 9.42 7.66 -13.37
CA VAL A 7 9.34 8.16 -11.99
C VAL A 7 9.74 9.63 -11.91
N TYR A 8 10.82 10.01 -12.61
CA TYR A 8 11.29 11.39 -12.68
C TYR A 8 10.22 12.33 -13.25
N ASP A 9 9.66 11.99 -14.42
CA ASP A 9 8.67 12.79 -15.13
C ASP A 9 7.35 12.90 -14.36
N VAL A 10 6.90 11.81 -13.72
CA VAL A 10 5.68 11.80 -12.89
C VAL A 10 5.80 12.78 -11.74
N VAL A 11 6.92 12.75 -11.00
CA VAL A 11 7.12 13.65 -9.85
C VAL A 11 7.27 15.10 -10.30
N LEU A 12 7.93 15.37 -11.42
CA LEU A 12 8.08 16.74 -11.93
C LEU A 12 6.75 17.38 -12.34
N ASN A 13 5.82 16.58 -12.87
CA ASN A 13 4.54 17.05 -13.41
C ASN A 13 3.35 16.70 -12.51
N ILE A 14 3.60 16.35 -11.25
CA ILE A 14 2.59 15.79 -10.37
C ILE A 14 1.49 16.81 -10.05
N GLN A 15 0.24 16.36 -10.09
CA GLN A 15 -0.92 17.16 -9.73
C GLN A 15 -1.18 17.12 -8.23
N ASP A 16 -1.95 18.08 -7.71
CA ASP A 16 -2.24 18.14 -6.28
C ASP A 16 -3.08 16.96 -5.78
N GLU A 17 -3.96 16.40 -6.60
CA GLU A 17 -4.69 15.18 -6.26
C GLU A 17 -3.76 13.97 -6.16
N ASP A 18 -2.82 13.79 -7.10
CA ASP A 18 -1.86 12.68 -7.06
C ASP A 18 -0.92 12.79 -5.85
N LYS A 19 -0.55 14.02 -5.46
CA LYS A 19 0.16 14.28 -4.19
C LYS A 19 -0.70 13.90 -2.99
N ALA A 20 -1.99 14.22 -3.00
CA ALA A 20 -2.90 13.87 -1.91
C ALA A 20 -3.03 12.35 -1.77
N VAL A 21 -3.16 11.64 -2.90
CA VAL A 21 -3.14 10.16 -2.97
C VAL A 21 -1.84 9.60 -2.41
N ALA A 22 -0.68 10.12 -2.83
CA ALA A 22 0.62 9.69 -2.31
C ALA A 22 0.73 9.85 -0.79
N ASN A 23 0.27 10.98 -0.26
CA ASN A 23 0.32 11.24 1.18
C ASN A 23 -0.68 10.39 1.98
N PHE A 24 -1.88 10.16 1.43
CA PHE A 24 -2.91 9.34 2.06
C PHE A 24 -2.43 7.91 2.30
N TRP A 25 -1.77 7.33 1.29
CA TRP A 25 -1.26 5.98 1.34
C TRP A 25 0.21 5.88 1.77
N ASP A 26 0.84 6.95 2.30
CA ASP A 26 2.27 6.92 2.64
C ASP A 26 2.58 5.83 3.68
N CYS A 27 1.76 5.80 4.74
CA CYS A 27 1.79 4.83 5.84
C CYS A 27 3.22 4.48 6.32
N ASN A 28 4.10 5.48 6.34
CA ASN A 28 5.51 5.33 6.70
C ASN A 28 5.74 5.85 8.13
N PRO A 29 5.85 4.96 9.12
CA PRO A 29 6.10 5.36 10.51
C PRO A 29 7.52 5.90 10.75
N PHE A 30 8.40 5.80 9.75
CA PHE A 30 9.78 6.30 9.80
C PHE A 30 9.93 7.71 9.23
N ALA A 31 8.83 8.36 8.84
CA ALA A 31 8.87 9.71 8.29
C ALA A 31 9.40 10.69 9.35
N VAL A 32 10.52 11.35 9.06
CA VAL A 32 11.15 12.32 9.95
C VAL A 32 11.17 13.69 9.27
N THR A 33 10.71 14.72 9.97
CA THR A 33 10.89 16.12 9.57
C THR A 33 11.95 16.77 10.44
N TYR A 34 12.68 17.73 9.87
CA TYR A 34 13.74 18.45 10.58
C TYR A 34 13.34 19.91 10.78
N SER A 35 13.48 20.40 12.01
CA SER A 35 13.33 21.82 12.35
C SER A 35 14.58 22.28 13.10
N GLY A 36 15.52 22.86 12.36
CA GLY A 36 16.87 23.14 12.87
C GLY A 36 17.61 21.84 13.20
N HIS A 37 18.03 21.68 14.46
CA HIS A 37 18.71 20.47 14.96
C HIS A 37 17.74 19.37 15.43
N MET A 38 16.44 19.66 15.52
CA MET A 38 15.44 18.70 15.99
C MET A 38 14.97 17.80 14.85
N ALA A 39 14.97 16.49 15.10
CA ALA A 39 14.32 15.48 14.28
C ALA A 39 12.97 15.12 14.90
N ILE A 40 11.87 15.32 14.16
CA ILE A 40 10.50 15.07 14.60
C ILE A 40 9.96 13.88 13.80
N GLY A 41 9.73 12.76 14.49
CA GLY A 41 9.05 11.61 13.89
C GLY A 41 7.56 11.88 13.75
N LEU A 42 7.03 11.75 12.52
CA LEU A 42 5.60 11.80 12.27
C LEU A 42 5.01 10.42 12.60
N LYS A 43 4.09 10.37 13.57
CA LYS A 43 3.34 9.13 13.84
C LYS A 43 2.39 8.86 12.68
N LYS A 44 2.62 7.77 11.96
CA LYS A 44 1.72 7.23 10.93
C LYS A 44 1.49 5.75 11.20
N ILE A 45 0.36 5.21 10.73
CA ILE A 45 0.14 3.75 10.71
C ILE A 45 1.00 3.10 9.64
N SER A 46 1.20 1.79 9.77
CA SER A 46 1.75 0.96 8.70
C SER A 46 0.64 0.53 7.75
N PRO A 47 0.96 0.05 6.52
CA PRO A 47 -0.05 -0.39 5.56
C PRO A 47 -0.91 -1.52 6.10
N GLY A 48 -0.34 -2.43 6.90
CA GLY A 48 -1.10 -3.47 7.57
C GLY A 48 -2.12 -2.90 8.56
N GLY A 49 -1.72 -1.88 9.35
CA GLY A 49 -2.64 -1.18 10.26
C GLY A 49 -3.77 -0.46 9.53
N HIS A 50 -3.47 0.14 8.38
CA HIS A 50 -4.46 0.80 7.51
C HIS A 50 -5.52 -0.19 7.03
N TRP A 51 -5.10 -1.34 6.47
CA TRP A 51 -6.03 -2.36 6.00
C TRP A 51 -6.83 -3.04 7.12
N MET A 52 -6.27 -3.14 8.34
CA MET A 52 -7.06 -3.54 9.51
C MET A 52 -8.12 -2.48 9.89
N GLY A 53 -7.80 -1.19 9.72
CA GLY A 53 -8.76 -0.09 9.86
C GLY A 53 -9.90 -0.18 8.84
N ILE A 54 -9.57 -0.40 7.57
CA ILE A 54 -10.54 -0.60 6.48
C ILE A 54 -11.44 -1.80 6.77
N ALA A 55 -10.87 -2.94 7.22
CA ALA A 55 -11.66 -4.10 7.63
C ALA A 55 -12.67 -3.76 8.74
N GLY A 56 -12.26 -2.97 9.73
CA GLY A 56 -13.13 -2.49 10.80
C GLY A 56 -14.25 -1.57 10.31
N ILE A 57 -13.94 -0.65 9.38
CA ILE A 57 -14.93 0.22 8.73
C ILE A 57 -15.95 -0.61 7.96
N ALA A 58 -15.47 -1.57 7.17
CA ALA A 58 -16.32 -2.42 6.35
C ALA A 58 -17.24 -3.30 7.20
N CYS A 59 -16.72 -3.92 8.28
CA CYS A 59 -17.53 -4.70 9.22
C CYS A 59 -18.65 -3.87 9.84
N LYS A 60 -18.34 -2.63 10.28
CA LYS A 60 -19.36 -1.73 10.84
C LYS A 60 -20.39 -1.31 9.81
N LYS A 61 -19.98 -1.00 8.58
CA LYS A 61 -20.89 -0.60 7.50
C LYS A 61 -21.81 -1.74 7.07
N ALA A 62 -21.31 -2.98 7.07
CA ALA A 62 -22.06 -4.17 6.72
C ALA A 62 -22.96 -4.70 7.85
N ASP A 63 -22.90 -4.09 9.05
CA ASP A 63 -23.64 -4.52 10.26
C ASP A 63 -23.49 -6.02 10.56
N VAL A 64 -22.27 -6.53 10.41
CA VAL A 64 -21.99 -7.96 10.62
C VAL A 64 -21.98 -8.32 12.11
N SER A 65 -22.29 -9.58 12.42
CA SER A 65 -22.18 -10.09 13.79
C SER A 65 -20.75 -10.01 14.33
N LEU A 66 -20.60 -10.04 15.66
CA LEU A 66 -19.27 -10.08 16.30
C LEU A 66 -18.42 -11.25 15.79
N ASP A 67 -19.02 -12.44 15.65
CA ASP A 67 -18.33 -13.63 15.14
C ASP A 67 -17.82 -13.43 13.71
N SER A 68 -18.62 -12.78 12.86
CA SER A 68 -18.24 -12.45 11.48
C SER A 68 -17.13 -11.40 11.46
N ALA A 69 -17.22 -10.38 12.31
CA ALA A 69 -16.17 -9.37 12.44
C ALA A 69 -14.85 -9.99 12.89
N ILE A 70 -14.87 -10.91 13.86
CA ILE A 70 -13.68 -11.65 14.31
C ILE A 70 -13.09 -12.43 13.14
N LEU A 71 -13.91 -13.20 12.41
CA LEU A 71 -13.45 -13.98 11.26
C LEU A 71 -12.79 -13.10 10.20
N ILE A 72 -13.43 -11.99 9.81
CA ILE A 72 -12.91 -11.06 8.80
C ILE A 72 -11.57 -10.48 9.23
N HIS A 73 -11.46 -9.99 10.47
CA HIS A 73 -10.21 -9.42 10.98
C HIS A 73 -9.11 -10.47 11.07
N THR A 74 -9.43 -11.69 11.52
CA THR A 74 -8.47 -12.80 11.55
C THR A 74 -7.97 -13.15 10.16
N MET A 75 -8.87 -13.27 9.18
CA MET A 75 -8.50 -13.58 7.79
C MET A 75 -7.62 -12.50 7.17
N VAL A 76 -7.97 -11.22 7.36
CA VAL A 76 -7.15 -10.10 6.86
C VAL A 76 -5.79 -10.08 7.55
N ALA A 77 -5.72 -10.25 8.87
CA ALA A 77 -4.47 -10.22 9.62
C ALA A 77 -3.51 -11.36 9.20
N LEU A 78 -4.01 -12.59 9.08
CA LEU A 78 -3.21 -13.74 8.62
C LEU A 78 -2.72 -13.56 7.18
N THR A 79 -3.59 -13.06 6.30
CA THR A 79 -3.23 -12.82 4.89
C THR A 79 -2.18 -11.72 4.76
N LEU A 80 -2.33 -10.62 5.50
CA LEU A 80 -1.34 -9.54 5.54
C LEU A 80 0.01 -10.05 6.05
N HIS A 81 0.01 -10.88 7.11
CA HIS A 81 1.24 -11.48 7.62
C HIS A 81 2.02 -12.23 6.52
N ASP A 82 1.35 -13.12 5.78
CA ASP A 82 1.99 -13.88 4.71
C ASP A 82 2.35 -13.00 3.50
N ALA A 83 1.56 -11.96 3.22
CA ALA A 83 1.87 -10.97 2.20
C ALA A 83 3.17 -10.22 2.49
N PHE A 84 3.39 -9.83 3.75
CA PHE A 84 4.62 -9.19 4.20
C PHE A 84 5.82 -10.14 4.09
N ILE A 85 5.69 -11.42 4.49
CA ILE A 85 6.76 -12.42 4.31
C ILE A 85 7.11 -12.57 2.83
N SER A 86 6.11 -12.80 1.98
CA SER A 86 6.31 -12.99 0.54
C SER A 86 6.97 -11.78 -0.12
N CYS A 87 6.52 -10.56 0.21
CA CYS A 87 7.10 -9.35 -0.35
C CYS A 87 8.53 -9.11 0.14
N TRP A 88 8.80 -9.30 1.45
CA TRP A 88 10.13 -9.06 2.00
C TRP A 88 11.15 -10.06 1.46
N GLN A 89 10.75 -11.32 1.25
CA GLN A 89 11.63 -12.29 0.62
C GLN A 89 12.12 -11.80 -0.76
N GLU A 90 11.22 -11.27 -1.59
CA GLU A 90 11.60 -10.74 -2.91
C GLU A 90 12.45 -9.46 -2.83
N LYS A 91 12.13 -8.58 -1.86
CA LYS A 91 12.93 -7.37 -1.59
C LYS A 91 14.40 -7.69 -1.32
N TYR A 92 14.65 -8.67 -0.48
CA TYR A 92 16.02 -9.05 -0.14
C TYR A 92 16.65 -10.04 -1.13
N ALA A 93 15.86 -10.69 -1.98
CA ALA A 93 16.39 -11.51 -3.08
C ALA A 93 16.86 -10.66 -4.26
N SER A 94 16.06 -9.65 -4.66
CA SER A 94 16.40 -8.75 -5.78
C SER A 94 17.35 -7.62 -5.39
N ASP A 95 17.34 -7.20 -4.12
CA ASP A 95 18.12 -6.09 -3.56
C ASP A 95 18.09 -4.82 -4.44
N ARG A 96 16.90 -4.53 -5.00
CA ARG A 96 16.78 -3.49 -6.03
C ARG A 96 16.94 -2.08 -5.45
N ILE A 97 17.73 -1.25 -6.14
CA ILE A 97 17.97 0.16 -5.83
C ILE A 97 16.67 0.99 -5.91
N ARG A 98 16.55 2.01 -5.05
CA ARG A 98 15.43 2.97 -5.04
C ARG A 98 15.53 4.04 -6.13
N PRO A 99 14.40 4.62 -6.61
CA PRO A 99 14.42 5.61 -7.68
C PRO A 99 15.27 6.84 -7.36
N GLU A 100 15.16 7.41 -6.15
CA GLU A 100 15.92 8.63 -5.79
C GLU A 100 17.43 8.45 -5.97
N THR A 101 17.97 7.29 -5.60
CA THR A 101 19.41 7.04 -5.64
C THR A 101 19.88 6.95 -7.09
N ALA A 102 19.09 6.29 -7.94
CA ALA A 102 19.39 6.16 -9.36
C ALA A 102 19.18 7.49 -10.12
N ILE A 103 18.12 8.24 -9.84
CA ILE A 103 17.84 9.55 -10.44
C ILE A 103 18.94 10.54 -10.07
N ASN A 104 19.27 10.66 -8.79
CA ASN A 104 20.29 11.62 -8.32
C ASN A 104 21.68 11.33 -8.91
N LYS A 105 21.97 10.06 -9.18
CA LYS A 105 23.25 9.65 -9.77
C LYS A 105 23.30 9.81 -11.30
N MET A 106 22.18 9.61 -11.99
CA MET A 106 22.17 9.43 -13.45
C MET A 106 21.45 10.53 -14.23
N ILE A 107 20.59 11.32 -13.59
CA ILE A 107 19.69 12.27 -14.26
C ILE A 107 19.83 13.66 -13.64
N ASP A 108 19.50 13.79 -12.36
CA ASP A 108 19.37 15.09 -11.69
C ASP A 108 19.68 14.97 -10.19
N PRO A 109 20.87 15.43 -9.73
CA PRO A 109 21.27 15.36 -8.32
C PRO A 109 20.37 16.17 -7.35
N SER A 110 19.61 17.13 -7.87
CA SER A 110 18.74 18.01 -7.08
C SER A 110 17.32 17.45 -6.92
N TRP A 111 16.94 16.44 -7.70
CA TRP A 111 15.62 15.85 -7.66
C TRP A 111 15.30 15.23 -6.30
N ARG A 112 14.05 15.34 -5.85
CA ARG A 112 13.57 14.73 -4.61
C ARG A 112 12.22 14.06 -4.84
N PRO A 113 11.97 12.89 -4.25
CA PRO A 113 10.66 12.26 -4.26
C PRO A 113 9.66 13.07 -3.42
N ILE A 114 8.36 12.84 -3.65
CA ILE A 114 7.29 13.44 -2.84
C ILE A 114 7.26 12.83 -1.44
N LEU A 115 7.43 11.52 -1.35
CA LEU A 115 7.49 10.79 -0.09
C LEU A 115 8.95 10.47 0.28
N GLN A 116 9.23 10.43 1.58
CA GLN A 116 10.53 9.96 2.05
C GLN A 116 10.69 8.47 1.74
N THR A 117 11.79 8.10 1.08
CA THR A 117 12.09 6.71 0.74
C THR A 117 12.22 5.85 1.99
N PRO A 118 11.43 4.77 2.12
CA PRO A 118 11.56 3.85 3.24
C PRO A 118 12.88 3.06 3.21
N PRO A 119 13.47 2.72 4.37
CA PRO A 119 14.81 2.14 4.48
C PRO A 119 14.85 0.62 4.20
N PHE A 120 14.42 0.21 3.01
CA PHE A 120 14.47 -1.18 2.54
C PHE A 120 14.47 -1.25 1.01
N PRO A 121 14.92 -2.39 0.41
CA PRO A 121 14.99 -2.56 -1.05
C PRO A 121 13.67 -2.34 -1.77
N GLU A 122 13.77 -2.03 -3.05
CA GLU A 122 12.66 -1.48 -3.81
C GLU A 122 11.65 -2.55 -4.27
N TYR A 123 12.07 -3.68 -4.86
CA TYR A 123 11.14 -4.57 -5.58
C TYR A 123 10.76 -5.81 -4.76
N THR A 124 9.50 -6.22 -4.65
CA THR A 124 8.25 -5.57 -5.13
C THR A 124 7.75 -4.50 -4.16
N SER A 125 6.72 -3.74 -4.53
CA SER A 125 6.08 -2.76 -3.63
C SER A 125 5.29 -3.45 -2.52
N GLY A 126 5.70 -3.25 -1.26
CA GLY A 126 5.00 -3.81 -0.09
C GLY A 126 3.57 -3.28 0.07
N HIS A 127 3.32 -2.02 -0.30
CA HIS A 127 1.95 -1.48 -0.31
C HIS A 127 1.09 -2.21 -1.33
N SER A 128 1.62 -2.47 -2.53
CA SER A 128 0.88 -3.16 -3.59
C SER A 128 0.56 -4.61 -3.21
N VAL A 129 1.53 -5.34 -2.65
CA VAL A 129 1.32 -6.74 -2.22
C VAL A 129 0.32 -6.81 -1.07
N ALA A 130 0.51 -6.01 -0.01
CA ALA A 130 -0.37 -6.01 1.15
C ALA A 130 -1.81 -5.61 0.76
N SER A 131 -1.97 -4.52 0.01
CA SER A 131 -3.28 -4.00 -0.37
C SER A 131 -4.06 -4.96 -1.25
N ALA A 132 -3.41 -5.52 -2.27
CA ALA A 132 -4.08 -6.46 -3.16
C ALA A 132 -4.46 -7.76 -2.44
N SER A 133 -3.63 -8.21 -1.48
CA SER A 133 -3.94 -9.40 -0.68
C SER A 133 -5.15 -9.20 0.24
N ALA A 134 -5.21 -8.06 0.92
CA ALA A 134 -6.33 -7.69 1.77
C ALA A 134 -7.61 -7.45 0.94
N ALA A 135 -7.50 -6.79 -0.21
CA ALA A 135 -8.63 -6.54 -1.10
C ALA A 135 -9.26 -7.85 -1.60
N VAL A 136 -8.46 -8.86 -1.98
CA VAL A 136 -8.99 -10.19 -2.36
C VAL A 136 -9.82 -10.80 -1.24
N VAL A 137 -9.31 -10.79 0.00
CA VAL A 137 -9.99 -11.39 1.15
C VAL A 137 -11.27 -10.64 1.51
N LEU A 138 -11.21 -9.31 1.60
CA LEU A 138 -12.37 -8.48 1.91
C LEU A 138 -13.45 -8.58 0.83
N THR A 139 -13.06 -8.60 -0.44
CA THR A 139 -13.98 -8.80 -1.57
C THR A 139 -14.66 -10.17 -1.48
N PHE A 140 -13.93 -11.22 -1.14
CA PHE A 140 -14.52 -12.55 -0.99
C PHE A 140 -15.54 -12.61 0.17
N LEU A 141 -15.24 -11.97 1.30
CA LEU A 141 -16.07 -12.04 2.51
C LEU A 141 -17.25 -11.06 2.52
N LEU A 142 -17.11 -9.89 1.89
CA LEU A 142 -18.08 -8.79 1.97
C LEU A 142 -18.67 -8.38 0.62
N GLY A 143 -18.13 -8.89 -0.49
CA GLY A 143 -18.56 -8.59 -1.85
C GLY A 143 -17.63 -7.61 -2.60
N ASP A 144 -17.70 -7.65 -3.93
CA ASP A 144 -16.80 -6.93 -4.84
C ASP A 144 -17.05 -5.41 -4.86
N ASN A 145 -18.26 -4.99 -5.20
CA ASN A 145 -18.67 -3.59 -5.28
C ASN A 145 -19.06 -3.01 -3.91
N PHE A 146 -18.27 -3.31 -2.87
CA PHE A 146 -18.48 -2.80 -1.53
C PHE A 146 -17.94 -1.38 -1.42
N SER A 147 -18.82 -0.38 -1.50
CA SER A 147 -18.42 1.02 -1.31
C SER A 147 -18.11 1.29 0.16
N PHE A 148 -17.15 2.17 0.46
CA PHE A 148 -16.85 2.62 1.81
C PHE A 148 -16.15 3.97 1.80
N THR A 149 -16.28 4.70 2.91
CA THR A 149 -15.51 5.91 3.17
C THR A 149 -14.41 5.54 4.14
N ASP A 150 -13.17 5.60 3.68
CA ASP A 150 -12.01 5.35 4.51
C ASP A 150 -11.72 6.55 5.40
N THR A 151 -11.86 6.35 6.70
CA THR A 151 -11.63 7.35 7.76
C THR A 151 -10.42 7.01 8.62
N SER A 152 -9.67 5.97 8.29
CA SER A 152 -8.56 5.44 9.10
C SER A 152 -7.41 6.43 9.28
N GLU A 153 -7.19 7.31 8.29
CA GLU A 153 -6.14 8.32 8.31
C GLU A 153 -6.58 9.68 8.92
N ILE A 154 -7.86 9.86 9.31
CA ILE A 154 -8.35 11.10 9.97
C ILE A 154 -7.59 11.39 11.25
N TYR A 155 -7.34 10.34 12.05
CA TYR A 155 -6.58 10.48 13.29
C TYR A 155 -5.14 10.98 13.06
N PHE A 156 -4.60 10.73 11.86
CA PHE A 156 -3.25 11.14 11.45
C PHE A 156 -3.25 12.46 10.64
N GLY A 157 -4.40 13.15 10.58
CA GLY A 157 -4.52 14.50 10.00
C GLY A 157 -4.80 14.54 8.51
N LEU A 158 -5.21 13.43 7.90
CA LEU A 158 -5.57 13.34 6.49
C LEU A 158 -7.10 13.28 6.32
N PRO A 159 -7.66 13.81 5.21
CA PRO A 159 -9.10 13.74 4.96
C PRO A 159 -9.54 12.30 4.67
N ALA A 160 -10.84 12.04 4.87
CA ALA A 160 -11.44 10.78 4.43
C ALA A 160 -11.42 10.66 2.89
N ARG A 161 -11.38 9.43 2.38
CA ARG A 161 -11.48 9.13 0.94
C ARG A 161 -12.58 8.10 0.68
N ASP A 162 -13.33 8.31 -0.39
CA ASP A 162 -14.40 7.41 -0.79
C ASP A 162 -13.91 6.40 -1.84
N PHE A 163 -14.31 5.15 -1.68
CA PHE A 163 -14.02 4.06 -2.62
C PHE A 163 -15.30 3.28 -2.92
N ASN A 164 -15.43 2.79 -4.15
CA ASN A 164 -16.54 1.96 -4.61
C ASN A 164 -16.27 0.45 -4.45
N SER A 165 -15.01 0.06 -4.27
CA SER A 165 -14.60 -1.32 -4.00
C SER A 165 -13.26 -1.38 -3.24
N PHE A 166 -12.96 -2.54 -2.65
CA PHE A 166 -11.63 -2.79 -2.06
C PHE A 166 -10.53 -2.84 -3.13
N TYR A 167 -10.85 -3.28 -4.34
CA TYR A 167 -9.87 -3.26 -5.44
C TYR A 167 -9.53 -1.85 -5.89
N GLU A 168 -10.51 -0.93 -5.94
CA GLU A 168 -10.24 0.48 -6.24
C GLU A 168 -9.29 1.10 -5.20
N ALA A 169 -9.55 0.87 -3.91
CA ALA A 169 -8.65 1.31 -2.85
C ALA A 169 -7.25 0.69 -2.96
N SER A 170 -7.17 -0.61 -3.28
CA SER A 170 -5.88 -1.30 -3.49
C SER A 170 -5.10 -0.77 -4.69
N ASP A 171 -5.78 -0.49 -5.80
CA ASP A 171 -5.14 0.04 -7.01
C ASP A 171 -4.66 1.48 -6.77
N GLU A 172 -5.44 2.30 -6.06
CA GLU A 172 -5.02 3.63 -5.60
C GLU A 172 -3.80 3.55 -4.67
N ALA A 173 -3.80 2.62 -3.70
CA ALA A 173 -2.67 2.39 -2.81
C ALA A 173 -1.39 1.97 -3.56
N ALA A 174 -1.52 1.17 -4.63
CA ALA A 174 -0.39 0.74 -5.44
C ALA A 174 0.18 1.90 -6.29
N ILE A 175 -0.67 2.65 -7.00
CA ILE A 175 -0.21 3.75 -7.86
C ILE A 175 0.33 4.93 -7.04
N SER A 176 -0.15 5.13 -5.81
CA SER A 176 0.34 6.13 -4.87
C SER A 176 1.86 6.09 -4.68
N ARG A 177 2.48 4.90 -4.85
CA ARG A 177 3.92 4.71 -4.66
C ARG A 177 4.75 5.24 -5.82
N LEU A 178 4.17 5.24 -7.03
CA LEU A 178 4.74 5.87 -8.20
C LEU A 178 4.63 7.40 -8.07
N TYR A 179 3.45 7.90 -7.68
CA TYR A 179 3.23 9.32 -7.36
C TYR A 179 4.16 9.82 -6.26
N GLY A 180 4.41 8.98 -5.25
CA GLY A 180 5.35 9.24 -4.18
C GLY A 180 6.82 9.32 -4.62
N GLY A 181 7.15 8.86 -5.83
CA GLY A 181 8.52 8.89 -6.35
C GLY A 181 9.45 7.80 -5.81
N ILE A 182 8.90 6.77 -5.14
CA ILE A 182 9.68 5.81 -4.34
C ILE A 182 9.63 4.38 -4.86
N HIS A 183 8.78 4.12 -5.86
CA HIS A 183 8.70 2.84 -6.56
C HIS A 183 8.66 3.06 -8.08
N PHE A 184 9.21 2.09 -8.82
CA PHE A 184 9.00 1.99 -10.26
C PHE A 184 7.65 1.29 -10.54
N ARG A 185 7.11 1.48 -11.75
CA ARG A 185 5.80 0.94 -12.13
C ARG A 185 5.71 -0.58 -12.00
N ASP A 186 6.74 -1.30 -12.42
CA ASP A 186 6.75 -2.77 -12.34
C ASP A 186 6.62 -3.29 -10.91
N ALA A 187 7.29 -2.67 -9.92
CA ALA A 187 7.17 -3.03 -8.52
C ALA A 187 5.73 -2.87 -8.00
N CYS A 188 4.98 -1.91 -8.54
CA CYS A 188 3.58 -1.71 -8.21
C CYS A 188 2.69 -2.77 -8.88
N GLU A 189 2.83 -2.96 -10.19
CA GLU A 189 1.99 -3.88 -10.99
C GLU A 189 2.25 -5.35 -10.61
N ASP A 190 3.51 -5.77 -10.55
CA ASP A 190 3.90 -7.11 -10.13
C ASP A 190 3.57 -7.34 -8.65
N GLY A 191 3.64 -6.28 -7.83
CA GLY A 191 3.20 -6.31 -6.44
C GLY A 191 1.71 -6.60 -6.30
N ILE A 192 0.85 -5.99 -7.14
CA ILE A 192 -0.59 -6.30 -7.17
C ILE A 192 -0.80 -7.77 -7.55
N VAL A 193 -0.11 -8.25 -8.58
CA VAL A 193 -0.22 -9.65 -9.04
C VAL A 193 0.20 -10.62 -7.93
N GLN A 194 1.33 -10.35 -7.27
CA GLN A 194 1.82 -11.12 -6.12
C GLN A 194 0.80 -11.11 -4.97
N GLY A 195 0.29 -9.93 -4.59
CA GLY A 195 -0.69 -9.80 -3.52
C GLY A 195 -1.99 -10.55 -3.80
N LYS A 196 -2.51 -10.47 -5.03
CA LYS A 196 -3.69 -11.24 -5.46
C LYS A 196 -3.46 -12.75 -5.32
N ARG A 197 -2.27 -13.25 -5.66
CA ARG A 197 -1.92 -14.67 -5.48
C ARG A 197 -1.88 -15.08 -4.00
N VAL A 198 -1.29 -14.25 -3.13
CA VAL A 198 -1.28 -14.49 -1.68
C VAL A 198 -2.71 -14.53 -1.12
N GLY A 199 -3.55 -13.54 -1.47
CA GLY A 199 -4.95 -13.52 -1.02
C GLY A 199 -5.73 -14.75 -1.47
N LYS A 200 -5.60 -15.15 -2.74
CA LYS A 200 -6.24 -16.36 -3.28
C LYS A 200 -5.73 -17.62 -2.57
N PHE A 201 -4.43 -17.70 -2.28
CA PHE A 201 -3.84 -18.81 -1.55
C PHE A 201 -4.39 -18.92 -0.12
N ALA A 202 -4.49 -17.80 0.60
CA ALA A 202 -5.05 -17.76 1.95
C ALA A 202 -6.52 -18.24 1.96
N LEU A 203 -7.33 -17.77 1.02
CA LEU A 203 -8.72 -18.21 0.87
C LEU A 203 -8.81 -19.69 0.53
N SER A 204 -8.00 -20.20 -0.40
CA SER A 204 -7.98 -21.63 -0.74
C SER A 204 -7.59 -22.51 0.45
N SER A 205 -6.64 -22.06 1.27
CA SER A 205 -6.13 -22.82 2.41
C SER A 205 -7.15 -22.89 3.55
N MET A 206 -7.93 -21.82 3.76
CA MET A 206 -8.90 -21.73 4.85
C MET A 206 -10.29 -22.24 4.49
N PHE A 207 -10.72 -22.07 3.23
CA PHE A 207 -12.07 -22.41 2.77
C PHE A 207 -12.11 -23.56 1.75
N GLY A 208 -10.97 -24.16 1.37
CA GLY A 208 -10.92 -25.30 0.45
C GLY A 208 -11.31 -24.96 -1.00
N ILE A 209 -11.22 -23.68 -1.39
CA ILE A 209 -11.62 -23.20 -2.71
C ILE A 209 -10.55 -23.61 -3.74
N GLN A 210 -10.94 -24.36 -4.78
CA GLN A 210 -10.06 -24.66 -5.91
C GLN A 210 -9.82 -23.38 -6.73
N GLN A 211 -8.56 -23.09 -7.05
CA GLN A 211 -8.23 -22.00 -7.97
C GLN A 211 -8.51 -22.45 -9.40
N GLU A 212 -9.43 -21.78 -10.11
CA GLU A 212 -9.50 -21.82 -11.58
C GLU A 212 -8.37 -20.99 -12.21
#